data_AF-A0A9D9EVF9-F1
#
_entry.id   AF-A0A9D9EVF9-F1
#
_cell.length_a   1.000
_cell.length_b   1.000
_cell.length_c   1.000
_cell.angle_alpha   90.00
_cell.angle_beta   90.00
_cell.angle_gamma   90.00
#
_symmetry.space_group_name_H-M   'P 1'
#
loop_
_entity.id
_entity.type
_entity.pdbx_description
1 polymer ?
#
loop_
_entity_poly.entity_id
_entity_poly.type
_entity_poly.pdbx_seq_one_letter_code
_entity_poly.pdbx_strand_id
1 'polypeptide(L)' 'MKTRFFLIIILLLVLPTVADAQCAMCRAVVESEADGRTAEGINNGIVYLMAVPYVLVAGLFYFIYRKMRA' A
#
# COMPACT_ATOMS: atom_id res chain seq x y z
N MET A 1 -14.16 -21.12 -17.16
CA MET A 1 -14.03 -20.13 -16.06
C MET A 1 -13.03 -20.57 -14.99
N LYS A 2 -13.15 -21.80 -14.45
CA LYS A 2 -12.25 -22.35 -13.42
C LYS A 2 -10.76 -22.32 -13.82
N THR A 3 -10.42 -22.66 -15.06
CA THR A 3 -9.03 -22.66 -15.55
C THR A 3 -8.44 -21.25 -15.65
N ARG A 4 -9.22 -20.27 -16.12
CA ARG A 4 -8.78 -18.86 -16.17
C ARG A 4 -8.55 -18.29 -14.78
N PHE A 5 -9.42 -18.63 -13.83
CA PHE A 5 -9.27 -18.26 -12.43
C PHE A 5 -8.00 -18.88 -11.80
N PHE A 6 -7.73 -20.15 -12.09
CA PHE A 6 -6.49 -20.81 -11.67
C PHE A 6 -5.23 -20.14 -12.26
N LEU A 7 -5.27 -19.77 -13.53
CA LEU A 7 -4.15 -19.06 -14.18
C LEU A 7 -3.91 -17.68 -13.57
N ILE A 8 -4.97 -16.95 -13.21
CA ILE A 8 -4.85 -15.65 -12.52
C ILE A 8 -4.23 -15.83 -11.13
N ILE A 9 -4.63 -16.85 -10.38
CA ILE A 9 -4.06 -17.14 -9.06
C ILE A 9 -2.57 -17.47 -9.17
N ILE A 10 -2.19 -18.32 -10.14
CA ILE A 10 -0.79 -18.67 -10.38
C ILE A 10 0.04 -17.44 -10.76
N LEU A 11 -0.50 -16.58 -11.63
CA LEU A 11 0.16 -15.33 -12.01
C LEU A 11 0.39 -14.42 -10.79
N LEU A 12 -0.63 -14.24 -9.94
CA LEU A 12 -0.53 -13.42 -8.73
C LEU A 12 0.50 -13.95 -7.72
N LEU A 13 0.69 -15.26 -7.64
CA LEU A 13 1.67 -15.90 -6.75
C LEU A 13 3.12 -15.76 -7.25
N VAL A 14 3.34 -15.65 -8.56
CA VAL A 14 4.68 -15.54 -9.18
C VAL A 14 5.11 -14.09 -9.36
N LEU A 15 4.18 -13.14 -9.45
CA LEU A 15 4.49 -11.70 -9.51
C LEU A 15 5.47 -11.20 -8.41
N PRO A 16 5.35 -11.58 -7.12
CA PRO A 16 6.29 -11.10 -6.11
C PRO A 16 7.70 -11.70 -6.24
N THR A 17 7.88 -12.81 -6.98
CA THR A 17 9.22 -13.41 -7.18
C THR A 17 9.98 -12.79 -8.35
N VAL A 18 9.28 -12.12 -9.28
CA VAL A 18 9.88 -11.34 -10.38
C VAL A 18 10.03 -9.87 -10.04
N ALA A 19 9.38 -9.42 -8.97
CA ALA A 19 9.71 -8.15 -8.34
C ALA A 19 11.01 -8.35 -7.57
N ASP A 20 12.07 -7.62 -7.95
CA ASP A 20 13.25 -7.49 -7.09
C ASP A 20 12.76 -7.14 -5.68
N ALA A 21 13.22 -7.87 -4.67
CA ALA A 21 12.84 -7.61 -3.28
C ALA A 21 13.48 -6.29 -2.82
N GLN A 22 12.85 -5.17 -3.20
CA GLN A 22 13.34 -3.82 -2.99
C GLN A 22 13.42 -3.43 -1.51
N CYS A 23 12.89 -4.26 -0.60
CA CYS A 23 12.93 -4.00 0.84
C CYS A 23 14.36 -3.87 1.38
N ALA A 24 15.33 -4.65 0.87
CA ALA A 24 16.73 -4.53 1.30
C ALA A 24 17.48 -3.41 0.56
N MET A 25 17.21 -3.20 -0.72
CA MET A 25 17.84 -2.15 -1.55
C MET A 25 17.39 -0.74 -1.16
N CYS A 26 16.08 -0.51 -1.02
CA CYS A 26 15.55 0.79 -0.58
C CYS A 26 16.05 1.13 0.83
N ARG A 27 16.14 0.13 1.72
CA ARG A 27 16.67 0.33 3.07
C ARG A 27 18.16 0.68 3.06
N ALA A 28 18.98 -0.03 2.28
CA ALA A 28 20.41 0.23 2.19
C ALA A 28 20.70 1.64 1.62
N VAL A 29 19.95 2.09 0.61
CA VAL A 29 20.09 3.44 0.03
C VAL A 29 19.71 4.52 1.05
N VAL A 30 18.63 4.31 1.80
CA VAL A 30 18.16 5.26 2.82
C VAL A 30 19.11 5.33 4.01
N GLU A 31 19.60 4.19 4.49
CA GLU A 31 20.54 4.14 5.62
C GLU A 31 21.94 4.67 5.24
N SER A 32 22.32 4.61 3.95
CA SER A 32 23.60 5.14 3.45
C SER A 32 23.53 6.63 3.08
N GLU A 33 22.35 7.26 3.17
CA GLU A 33 22.17 8.66 2.79
C GLU A 33 22.57 9.59 3.93
N ALA A 34 23.58 10.45 3.71
CA ALA A 34 24.15 11.30 4.76
C ALA A 34 23.19 12.38 5.30
N ASP A 35 22.30 12.89 4.44
CA ASP A 35 21.40 14.01 4.78
C ASP A 35 20.00 13.56 5.25
N GLY A 36 19.68 12.26 5.19
CA GLY A 36 18.40 11.70 5.65
C GLY A 36 17.14 12.18 4.90
N ARG A 37 17.28 12.96 3.82
CA ARG A 37 16.16 13.54 3.06
C ARG A 37 15.25 12.49 2.41
N THR A 38 15.84 11.39 1.93
CA THR A 38 15.08 10.24 1.39
C THR A 38 14.32 9.53 2.50
N ALA A 39 14.88 9.41 3.71
CA ALA A 39 14.18 8.84 4.87
C ALA A 39 12.94 9.67 5.24
N GLU A 40 13.07 11.00 5.26
CA GLU A 40 11.96 11.92 5.52
C GLU A 40 10.88 11.81 4.44
N GLY A 41 11.28 11.74 3.16
CA GLY A 41 10.36 11.52 2.03
C GLY A 41 9.55 10.23 2.17
N ILE A 42 10.18 9.13 2.58
CA ILE A 42 9.50 7.86 2.83
C ILE A 42 8.51 7.97 3.99
N ASN A 43 8.89 8.60 5.11
CA ASN A 43 8.00 8.77 6.26
C ASN A 43 6.76 9.60 5.88
N ASN A 44 6.95 10.68 5.12
CA ASN A 44 5.85 11.49 4.59
C ASN A 44 4.95 10.66 3.66
N GLY A 45 5.53 9.79 2.83
CA GLY A 45 4.80 8.85 1.99
C GLY A 45 3.97 7.85 2.80
N ILE A 46 4.53 7.28 3.87
CA ILE A 46 3.81 6.36 4.77
C ILE A 46 2.60 7.07 5.39
N VAL A 47 2.79 8.25 5.95
CA VAL A 47 1.70 9.04 6.55
C VAL A 47 0.63 9.38 5.50
N TYR A 48 1.03 9.76 4.29
CA TYR A 48 0.12 10.04 3.18
C TYR A 48 -0.73 8.81 2.81
N LEU A 49 -0.10 7.64 2.66
CA LEU A 49 -0.80 6.39 2.35
C LEU A 49 -1.71 5.93 3.51
N MET A 50 -1.29 6.14 4.76
CA MET A 50 -2.10 5.85 5.94
C MET A 50 -3.33 6.75 6.05
N ALA A 51 -3.33 7.96 5.48
CA ALA A 51 -4.49 8.84 5.51
C ALA A 51 -5.70 8.26 4.78
N VAL A 52 -5.46 7.53 3.68
CA VAL A 52 -6.52 6.96 2.82
C VAL A 52 -7.50 6.05 3.59
N PRO A 53 -7.07 5.00 4.33
CA PRO A 53 -8.00 4.16 5.07
C PRO A 53 -8.83 4.93 6.11
N TYR A 54 -8.26 5.95 6.78
CA TYR A 54 -9.02 6.76 7.73
C TYR A 54 -10.12 7.58 7.04
N VAL A 55 -9.82 8.19 5.88
CA VAL A 55 -10.82 8.94 5.09
C VAL A 55 -11.93 8.03 4.61
N LEU A 56 -11.59 6.82 4.13
CA LEU A 56 -12.57 5.84 3.68
C LEU A 56 -13.49 5.39 4.81
N VAL A 57 -12.94 5.09 5.99
CA VAL A 57 -13.72 4.71 7.18
C VAL A 57 -14.63 5.85 7.64
N ALA A 58 -14.13 7.08 7.68
CA ALA A 58 -14.93 8.25 8.03
C ALA A 58 -16.08 8.47 7.03
N GLY A 59 -15.80 8.35 5.73
CA GLY A 59 -16.82 8.41 4.68
C GLY A 59 -17.88 7.33 4.83
N LEU A 60 -17.47 6.09 5.08
CA LEU A 60 -18.38 4.97 5.32
C LEU A 60 -19.30 5.24 6.50
N PHE A 61 -18.76 5.66 7.65
CA PHE A 61 -19.57 6.00 8.82
C PHE A 61 -20.53 7.16 8.56
N TYR A 62 -20.09 8.19 7.84
CA TYR A 62 -20.96 9.30 7.43
C TYR A 62 -22.14 8.82 6.58
N PHE A 63 -21.90 7.96 5.59
CA PHE A 63 -22.96 7.39 4.75
C PHE A 63 -23.94 6.52 5.55
N ILE A 64 -23.43 5.68 6.47
CA ILE A 64 -24.27 4.85 7.35
C ILE A 64 -25.14 5.74 8.24
N TYR A 65 -24.54 6.73 8.91
CA TYR A 65 -25.26 7.66 9.78
C TYR A 65 -26.37 8.41 9.03
N ARG A 66 -26.06 8.93 7.84
CA ARG A 66 -27.04 9.62 6.99
C ARG A 66 -28.18 8.69 6.58
N LYS A 67 -27.90 7.43 6.25
CA LYS A 67 -28.91 6.44 5.88
C LYS A 67 -29.79 6.03 7.06
N MET A 68 -29.24 5.98 8.27
CA MET A 68 -30.01 5.63 9.48
C MET A 68 -30.85 6.79 10.02
N ARG A 69 -30.46 8.04 9.71
CA ARG A 69 -31.19 9.25 10.12
C ARG A 69 -32.23 9.71 9.10
N ALA A 70 -32.10 9.28 7.84
CA ALA A 70 -33.15 9.39 6.83
C ALA A 70 -34.25 8.36 7.08
#